data_AF-A0A943N204-F1
#
_entry.id   AF-A0A943N204-F1
#
_cell.length_a   1.000
_cell.length_b   1.000
_cell.length_c   1.000
_cell.angle_alpha   90.00
_cell.angle_beta   90.00
_cell.angle_gamma   90.00
#
_symmetry.space_group_name_H-M   'P 1'
#
loop_
_entity.id
_entity.type
_entity.pdbx_description
1 polymer ?
#
loop_
_entity_poly.entity_id
_entity_poly.type
_entity_poly.pdbx_seq_one_letter_code
_entity_poly.pdbx_strand_id
1 'polypeptide(L)'
;MKKKWKVLLVCVVVLAGIAAWCFVPRSAVGEDFKIHYVEAYYESEYYVADVTDQVGLEALGGLLRNADRLGYHWGYDGRVEERYMLIMGVDRKGPVHILLDEGTFLVDRGDFLGMYPLVNGEELLEQVWALLPEP
;
A
#
# COMPACT_ATOMS: atom_id res chain seq x y z
N MET A 1 -45.43 3.87 11.44
CA MET A 1 -44.18 4.62 11.73
C MET A 1 -43.13 3.80 12.48
N LYS A 2 -43.44 3.11 13.60
CA LYS A 2 -42.44 2.36 14.41
C LYS A 2 -41.59 1.31 13.66
N LYS A 3 -42.15 0.58 12.67
CA LYS A 3 -41.43 -0.46 11.91
C LYS A 3 -40.39 0.12 10.95
N LYS A 4 -40.69 1.25 10.30
CA LYS A 4 -39.78 1.93 9.35
C LYS A 4 -38.54 2.50 10.05
N TRP A 5 -38.70 3.07 11.24
CA TRP A 5 -37.59 3.60 12.03
C TRP A 5 -36.62 2.51 12.52
N LYS A 6 -37.14 1.34 12.92
CA LYS A 6 -36.31 0.18 13.27
C LYS A 6 -35.48 -0.31 12.08
N VAL A 7 -36.07 -0.38 10.89
CA VAL A 7 -35.35 -0.76 9.67
C VAL A 7 -34.25 0.26 9.35
N LEU A 8 -34.56 1.55 9.39
CA LEU A 8 -33.58 2.62 9.18
C LEU A 8 -32.40 2.50 10.16
N LEU A 9 -32.69 2.28 11.44
CA LEU A 9 -31.67 2.14 12.48
C LEU A 9 -30.77 0.93 12.23
N VAL A 10 -31.34 -0.21 11.82
CA VAL A 10 -30.55 -1.39 11.42
C VAL A 10 -29.64 -1.06 10.23
N CYS A 11 -30.15 -0.38 9.20
CA CYS A 11 -29.33 0.02 8.05
C CYS A 11 -28.16 0.92 8.46
N VAL A 12 -28.40 1.91 9.33
CA VAL A 12 -27.35 2.82 9.83
C VAL A 12 -26.27 2.05 10.58
N VAL A 13 -26.66 1.13 11.48
CA VAL A 13 -25.71 0.31 12.24
C VAL A 13 -24.87 -0.58 11.31
N VAL A 14 -25.49 -1.20 10.31
CA VAL A 14 -24.78 -2.03 9.33
C VAL A 14 -23.78 -1.20 8.52
N LEU A 15 -24.20 -0.04 8.01
CA LEU A 15 -23.32 0.84 7.24
C LEU A 15 -22.17 1.39 8.08
N ALA A 16 -22.41 1.72 9.34
CA ALA A 16 -21.36 2.15 10.27
C ALA A 16 -20.34 1.02 10.53
N GLY A 17 -20.81 -0.22 10.66
CA GLY A 17 -19.93 -1.39 10.79
C GLY A 17 -19.07 -1.63 9.55
N ILE A 18 -19.65 -1.52 8.35
CA ILE A 18 -18.92 -1.63 7.08
C ILE A 18 -17.89 -0.50 6.95
N ALA A 19 -18.28 0.74 7.24
CA ALA A 19 -17.37 1.88 7.19
C ALA A 19 -16.20 1.69 8.18
N ALA A 20 -16.48 1.28 9.41
CA ALA A 20 -15.43 0.97 10.39
C ALA A 20 -14.50 -0.13 9.86
N TRP A 21 -15.03 -1.20 9.26
CA TRP A 21 -14.19 -2.24 8.65
C TRP A 21 -13.32 -1.70 7.51
N CYS A 22 -13.86 -0.85 6.63
CA CYS A 22 -13.12 -0.28 5.51
C CYS A 22 -12.02 0.69 5.94
N PHE A 23 -12.28 1.53 6.95
CA PHE A 23 -11.40 2.65 7.31
C PHE A 23 -10.51 2.42 8.53
N VAL A 24 -10.68 1.33 9.28
CA VAL A 24 -9.74 0.96 10.34
C VAL A 24 -8.38 0.61 9.72
N PRO A 25 -7.30 1.34 10.10
CA PRO A 25 -5.95 1.04 9.63
C PRO A 25 -5.50 -0.36 10.02
N ARG A 26 -4.76 -1.00 9.13
CA ARG A 26 -4.15 -2.32 9.32
C ARG A 26 -2.73 -2.25 8.79
N SER A 27 -1.80 -3.01 9.36
CA SER A 27 -0.43 -3.04 8.84
C SER A 27 -0.39 -3.42 7.35
N ALA A 28 0.33 -2.62 6.58
CA ALA A 28 0.55 -2.82 5.15
C ALA A 28 1.22 -4.19 4.91
N VAL A 29 2.21 -4.53 5.73
CA VAL A 29 2.98 -5.78 5.69
C VAL A 29 2.97 -6.46 7.05
N GLY A 30 3.33 -7.75 7.11
CA GLY A 30 3.59 -8.46 8.37
C GLY A 30 4.87 -8.02 9.07
N GLU A 31 4.98 -8.25 10.38
CA GLU A 31 6.19 -7.93 11.17
C GLU A 31 7.45 -8.65 10.64
N ASP A 32 7.27 -9.84 10.07
CA ASP A 32 8.32 -10.68 9.49
C ASP A 32 8.57 -10.43 8.00
N PHE A 33 8.01 -9.34 7.45
CA PHE A 33 8.15 -8.98 6.04
C PHE A 33 9.61 -8.86 5.62
N LYS A 34 9.95 -9.46 4.48
CA LYS A 34 11.27 -9.43 3.85
C LYS A 34 11.14 -8.96 2.41
N ILE A 35 11.93 -7.97 2.04
CA ILE A 35 12.00 -7.42 0.70
C ILE A 35 12.92 -8.31 -0.14
N HIS A 36 12.52 -8.57 -1.39
CA HIS A 36 13.30 -9.35 -2.35
C HIS A 36 13.60 -8.60 -3.64
N TYR A 37 12.81 -7.59 -3.96
CA TYR A 37 12.97 -6.81 -5.18
C TYR A 37 12.48 -5.39 -4.95
N VAL A 38 13.25 -4.42 -5.43
CA VAL A 38 12.91 -3.01 -5.42
C VAL A 38 13.20 -2.44 -6.80
N GLU A 39 12.18 -1.85 -7.39
CA GLU A 39 12.23 -1.21 -8.69
C GLU A 39 11.84 0.26 -8.53
N ALA A 40 12.60 1.15 -9.15
CA ALA A 40 12.38 2.59 -9.12
C ALA A 40 12.45 3.20 -10.52
N TYR A 41 11.62 4.20 -10.78
CA TYR A 41 11.70 5.02 -11.98
C TYR A 41 12.66 6.20 -11.77
N TYR A 42 13.51 6.48 -12.76
CA TYR A 42 14.42 7.62 -12.77
C TYR A 42 14.10 8.54 -13.95
N GLU A 43 13.64 9.76 -13.63
CA GLU A 43 13.28 10.77 -14.64
C GLU A 43 14.50 11.22 -15.45
N SER A 44 15.69 11.33 -14.83
CA SER A 44 16.93 11.79 -15.49
C SER A 44 17.29 10.99 -16.74
N GLU A 45 16.87 9.73 -16.78
CA GLU A 45 17.17 8.77 -17.84
C GLU A 45 15.87 8.11 -18.39
N TYR A 46 14.69 8.57 -17.96
CA TYR A 46 13.36 8.06 -18.33
C TYR A 46 13.29 6.52 -18.34
N TYR A 47 13.80 5.86 -17.30
CA TYR A 47 13.85 4.40 -17.23
C TYR A 47 13.51 3.86 -15.83
N VAL A 48 13.11 2.59 -15.83
CA VAL A 48 12.82 1.83 -14.62
C VAL A 48 13.99 0.89 -14.36
N ALA A 49 14.49 0.89 -13.12
CA ALA A 49 15.69 0.16 -12.72
C ALA A 49 15.42 -0.75 -11.52
N ASP A 50 15.99 -1.96 -11.54
CA ASP A 50 16.17 -2.77 -10.35
C ASP A 50 17.27 -2.14 -9.48
N VAL A 51 16.87 -1.68 -8.30
CA VAL A 51 17.74 -1.01 -7.31
C VAL A 51 17.87 -1.82 -6.03
N THR A 52 17.50 -3.11 -6.06
CA THR A 52 17.49 -3.99 -4.88
C THR A 52 18.84 -4.02 -4.18
N ASP A 53 19.94 -4.08 -4.93
CA ASP A 53 21.31 -4.14 -4.41
C ASP A 53 21.85 -2.76 -3.96
N GLN A 54 21.12 -1.69 -4.24
CA GLN A 54 21.54 -0.31 -4.01
C GLN A 54 20.84 0.34 -2.80
N VAL A 55 19.69 -0.21 -2.39
CA VAL A 55 18.88 0.32 -1.28
C VAL A 55 19.11 -0.46 0.01
N GLY A 56 19.10 0.26 1.14
CA GLY A 56 19.18 -0.36 2.47
C GLY A 56 17.90 -1.12 2.83
N LEU A 57 17.80 -2.41 2.47
CA LEU A 57 16.59 -3.23 2.64
C LEU A 57 16.06 -3.30 4.08
N GLU A 58 16.92 -3.26 5.10
CA GLU A 58 16.47 -3.26 6.50
C GLU A 58 15.81 -1.93 6.90
N ALA A 59 16.37 -0.80 6.45
CA ALA A 59 15.78 0.52 6.70
C ALA A 59 14.45 0.66 5.98
N LEU A 60 14.40 0.26 4.70
CA LEU A 60 13.18 0.22 3.91
C LEU A 60 12.13 -0.71 4.54
N GLY A 61 12.52 -1.92 4.95
CA GLY A 61 11.63 -2.86 5.64
C GLY A 61 11.08 -2.29 6.94
N GLY A 62 11.89 -1.51 7.68
CA GLY A 62 11.45 -0.79 8.87
C GLY A 62 10.33 0.23 8.57
N LEU A 63 10.49 1.03 7.51
CA LEU A 63 9.45 1.97 7.06
C LEU A 63 8.16 1.24 6.70
N LEU A 64 8.26 0.19 5.89
CA LEU A 64 7.10 -0.54 5.38
C LEU A 64 6.33 -1.28 6.48
N ARG A 65 7.02 -1.79 7.52
CA ARG A 65 6.37 -2.40 8.70
C ARG A 65 5.59 -1.40 9.54
N ASN A 66 5.95 -0.11 9.48
CA ASN A 66 5.23 0.97 10.14
C ASN A 66 4.12 1.57 9.26
N ALA A 67 4.05 1.19 7.99
CA ALA A 67 3.01 1.65 7.08
C ALA A 67 1.68 0.92 7.33
N ASP A 68 0.59 1.67 7.22
CA ASP A 68 -0.76 1.14 7.32
C ASP A 68 -1.49 1.21 5.98
N ARG A 69 -2.43 0.28 5.81
CA ARG A 69 -3.39 0.20 4.72
C ARG A 69 -4.83 0.22 5.22
N LEU A 70 -5.73 0.58 4.32
CA LEU A 70 -7.17 0.49 4.52
C LEU A 70 -7.68 -0.93 4.18
N GLY A 71 -8.95 -1.18 4.54
CA GLY A 71 -9.60 -2.49 4.42
C GLY A 71 -10.43 -2.69 3.17
N TYR A 72 -10.68 -1.63 2.39
CA TYR A 72 -11.38 -1.72 1.11
C TYR A 72 -10.38 -1.86 -0.03
N HIS A 73 -10.89 -2.36 -1.15
CA HIS A 73 -10.09 -2.62 -2.34
C HIS A 73 -10.20 -1.48 -3.33
N TRP A 74 -9.11 -1.23 -4.04
CA TRP A 74 -9.01 -0.26 -5.12
C TRP A 74 -8.42 -0.93 -6.36
N GLY A 75 -8.93 -0.53 -7.52
CA GLY A 75 -8.40 -0.97 -8.81
C GLY A 75 -7.23 -0.08 -9.21
N TYR A 76 -6.14 -0.70 -9.66
CA TYR A 76 -5.05 -0.01 -10.34
C TYR A 76 -5.27 -0.11 -11.85
N ASP A 77 -5.21 1.02 -12.56
CA ASP A 77 -5.43 1.07 -14.01
C ASP A 77 -4.15 0.85 -14.82
N GLY A 78 -3.01 0.66 -14.15
CA GLY A 78 -1.72 0.37 -14.78
C GLY A 78 -0.97 1.59 -15.29
N ARG A 79 -1.47 2.81 -15.02
CA ARG A 79 -0.76 4.05 -15.35
C ARG A 79 0.30 4.31 -14.30
N VAL A 80 1.48 4.70 -14.78
CA VAL A 80 2.65 5.00 -13.97
C VAL A 80 2.94 6.50 -14.14
N GLU A 81 3.05 7.23 -13.03
CA GLU A 81 3.38 8.66 -13.02
C GLU A 81 4.91 8.88 -12.81
N GLU A 82 5.33 10.12 -12.52
CA GLU A 82 6.73 10.56 -12.53
C GLU A 82 7.59 9.93 -11.42
N ARG A 83 7.01 9.50 -10.29
CA ARG A 83 7.75 8.89 -9.18
C ARG A 83 7.13 7.57 -8.79
N TYR A 84 7.52 6.57 -9.56
CA TYR A 84 7.10 5.19 -9.39
C TYR A 84 8.14 4.36 -8.65
N MET A 85 7.65 3.57 -7.70
CA MET A 85 8.38 2.50 -7.06
C MET A 85 7.50 1.26 -6.88
N LEU A 86 8.08 0.12 -7.21
CA LEU A 86 7.52 -1.19 -6.92
C LEU A 86 8.44 -1.94 -5.96
N ILE A 87 7.89 -2.30 -4.80
CA ILE A 87 8.60 -3.04 -3.77
C ILE A 87 7.91 -4.39 -3.60
N MET A 88 8.63 -5.47 -3.86
CA MET A 88 8.12 -6.81 -3.69
C MET A 88 8.84 -7.54 -2.56
N GLY A 89 8.05 -8.25 -1.78
CA GLY A 89 8.57 -9.08 -0.71
C GLY A 89 7.61 -10.18 -0.31
N VAL A 90 7.89 -10.79 0.83
CA VAL A 90 7.09 -11.86 1.40
C VAL A 90 6.97 -11.67 2.90
N ASP A 91 5.78 -11.95 3.44
CA ASP A 91 5.58 -12.15 4.87
C ASP A 91 4.99 -13.56 5.10
N ARG A 92 4.75 -13.94 6.36
CA ARG A 92 4.13 -15.23 6.73
C ARG A 92 2.82 -15.55 6.02
N LYS A 93 2.07 -14.55 5.55
CA LYS A 93 0.78 -14.74 4.87
C LYS A 93 0.96 -14.92 3.36
N GLY A 94 2.10 -14.54 2.80
CA GLY A 94 2.40 -14.73 1.39
C GLY A 94 3.13 -13.55 0.76
N PRO A 95 3.10 -13.44 -0.58
CA PRO A 95 3.71 -12.33 -1.29
C PRO A 95 3.01 -11.02 -0.95
N VAL A 96 3.80 -9.95 -0.88
CA VAL A 96 3.30 -8.58 -0.71
C VAL A 96 3.98 -7.69 -1.72
N HIS A 97 3.20 -6.98 -2.53
CA HIS A 97 3.69 -5.99 -3.49
C HIS A 97 3.19 -4.62 -3.08
N ILE A 98 4.08 -3.65 -2.99
CA ILE A 98 3.76 -2.28 -2.63
C ILE A 98 4.07 -1.42 -3.84
N LEU A 99 3.07 -0.67 -4.27
CA LEU A 99 3.15 0.31 -5.33
C LEU A 99 3.10 1.69 -4.70
N LEU A 100 4.14 2.47 -4.92
CA LEU A 100 4.21 3.89 -4.56
C LEU A 100 4.37 4.66 -5.85
N ASP A 101 3.29 5.28 -6.30
CA ASP A 101 3.22 6.08 -7.51
C ASP A 101 2.53 7.41 -7.17
N GLU A 102 2.91 8.50 -7.82
CA GLU A 102 2.35 9.81 -7.49
C GLU A 102 0.81 9.79 -7.66
N GLY A 103 0.10 9.96 -6.54
CA GLY A 103 -1.36 9.88 -6.50
C GLY A 103 -1.95 8.46 -6.41
N THR A 104 -1.13 7.40 -6.47
CA THR A 104 -1.57 6.00 -6.33
C THR A 104 -0.65 5.20 -5.39
N PHE A 105 -1.15 4.91 -4.18
CA PHE A 105 -0.38 4.24 -3.14
C PHE A 105 -1.10 2.97 -2.66
N LEU A 106 -0.61 1.81 -3.07
CA LEU A 106 -1.35 0.55 -3.00
C LEU A 106 -0.49 -0.60 -2.47
N VAL A 107 -1.15 -1.55 -1.80
CA VAL A 107 -0.56 -2.82 -1.37
C VAL A 107 -1.39 -3.98 -1.89
N ASP A 108 -0.76 -4.86 -2.65
CA ASP A 108 -1.30 -6.17 -3.00
C ASP A 108 -0.81 -7.22 -1.99
N ARG A 109 -1.75 -7.97 -1.42
CA ARG A 109 -1.49 -9.04 -0.45
C ARG A 109 -1.63 -10.44 -1.04
N GLY A 110 -1.83 -10.56 -2.36
CA GLY A 110 -1.99 -11.83 -3.05
C GLY A 110 -3.26 -12.60 -2.65
N ASP A 111 -4.27 -11.93 -2.09
CA ASP A 111 -5.50 -12.54 -1.57
C ASP A 111 -6.65 -12.56 -2.60
N PHE A 112 -6.35 -12.23 -3.87
CA PHE A 112 -7.29 -12.15 -5.00
C PHE A 112 -8.39 -11.07 -4.87
N LEU A 113 -8.42 -10.32 -3.78
CA LEU A 113 -9.46 -9.31 -3.56
C LEU A 113 -9.10 -7.96 -4.19
N GLY A 114 -7.86 -7.81 -4.65
CA GLY A 114 -7.33 -6.58 -5.25
C GLY A 114 -6.45 -5.80 -4.27
N MET A 115 -6.03 -4.60 -4.69
CA MET A 115 -5.06 -3.82 -3.93
C MET A 115 -5.73 -2.99 -2.84
N TYR A 116 -4.99 -2.75 -1.76
CA TYR A 116 -5.43 -1.95 -0.62
C TYR A 116 -4.75 -0.59 -0.61
N PRO A 117 -5.48 0.53 -0.43
CA PRO A 117 -4.88 1.84 -0.29
C PRO A 117 -4.00 1.96 0.96
N LEU A 118 -2.84 2.57 0.82
CA LEU A 118 -2.00 3.02 1.94
C LEU A 118 -2.59 4.27 2.58
N VAL A 119 -2.48 4.39 3.90
CA VAL A 119 -3.05 5.53 4.66
C VAL A 119 -2.24 6.81 4.43
N ASN A 120 -0.91 6.73 4.49
CA ASN A 120 0.02 7.86 4.34
C ASN A 120 0.98 7.63 3.16
N GLY A 121 0.43 7.28 2.00
CA GLY A 121 1.22 6.86 0.85
C GLY A 121 2.21 7.91 0.32
N GLU A 122 1.80 9.18 0.27
CA GLU A 122 2.65 10.29 -0.19
C GLU A 122 3.85 10.51 0.73
N GLU A 123 3.63 10.53 2.04
CA GLU A 123 4.73 10.62 3.02
C GLU A 123 5.66 9.41 2.92
N LEU A 124 5.10 8.21 2.73
CA LEU A 124 5.89 7.00 2.55
C LEU A 124 6.73 7.06 1.27
N LEU A 125 6.18 7.54 0.16
CA LEU A 125 6.91 7.76 -1.10
C LEU A 125 8.14 8.64 -0.85
N GLU A 126 7.99 9.77 -0.16
CA GLU A 126 9.13 10.65 0.15
C GLU A 126 10.18 9.95 1.02
N GLN A 127 9.76 9.25 2.08
CA GLN A 127 10.68 8.55 2.97
C GLN A 127 11.44 7.43 2.25
N VAL A 128 10.76 6.68 1.38
CA VAL A 128 11.39 5.62 0.58
C VAL A 128 12.32 6.24 -0.47
N TRP A 129 11.91 7.31 -1.13
CA TRP A 129 12.73 7.99 -2.13
C TRP A 129 14.03 8.55 -1.54
N ALA A 130 13.99 9.03 -0.30
CA ALA A 130 15.18 9.47 0.43
C ALA A 130 16.17 8.33 0.75
N LEU A 131 15.75 7.06 0.63
CA LEU A 131 16.61 5.88 0.78
C LEU A 131 17.20 5.40 -0.54
N LEU A 132 16.73 5.91 -1.69
CA LEU A 132 17.24 5.53 -2.99
C LEU A 132 18.65 6.10 -3.21
N PRO A 133 19.49 5.41 -3.99
CA PRO A 133 20.74 5.96 -4.46
C PRO A 133 20.48 7.23 -5.29
N GLU A 134 21.37 8.22 -5.21
CA GLU A 134 21.35 9.34 -6.15
C GLU A 134 21.51 8.82 -7.59
N PRO A 135 20.78 9.39 -8.57
CA PRO A 135 20.91 9.04 -9.98
C PRO A 135 22.31 9.30 -10.56
#